data_AF-A0A8H6F531-F1
#
_entry.id   AF-A0A8H6F531-F1
#
_cell.length_a   1.000
_cell.length_b   1.000
_cell.length_c   1.000
_cell.angle_alpha   90.00
_cell.angle_beta   90.00
_cell.angle_gamma   90.00
#
_symmetry.space_group_name_H-M   'P 1'
#
loop_
_entity.id
_entity.type
_entity.pdbx_description
1 polymer ?
#
loop_
_entity_poly.entity_id
_entity_poly.type
_entity_poly.pdbx_seq_one_letter_code
_entity_poly.pdbx_strand_id
1 'polypeptide(L)'
;MSKIEPVTEKEEEYVSEWDRRRYVPKAGEPELPPQLSEFSNKTTDEVIEELNRLPFFMTKLDETDGDGGENVNLEALKSLAYEGDPDEIASNFKNQGNNCYKFKKYKDAIIFYTKGLEVNFEKLPSVH
;
A
#
# COMPACT_ATOMS: atom_id res chain seq x y z
N MET A 1 -23.56 -15.04 56.70
CA MET A 1 -23.20 -13.93 55.81
C MET A 1 -21.85 -14.26 55.18
N SER A 2 -21.86 -14.95 54.04
CA SER A 2 -20.65 -15.17 53.24
C SER A 2 -20.31 -13.86 52.54
N LYS A 3 -19.15 -13.28 52.89
CA LYS A 3 -18.61 -12.13 52.18
C LYS A 3 -18.20 -12.61 50.78
N ILE A 4 -18.84 -12.06 49.76
CA ILE A 4 -18.45 -12.24 48.37
C ILE A 4 -17.29 -11.26 48.15
N GLU A 5 -16.10 -11.79 47.89
CA GLU A 5 -14.96 -10.97 47.47
C GLU A 5 -15.16 -10.54 46.01
N PRO A 6 -14.86 -9.27 45.67
CA PRO A 6 -15.00 -8.80 44.30
C PRO A 6 -13.92 -9.44 43.43
N VAL A 7 -14.35 -10.15 42.38
CA VAL A 7 -13.48 -10.65 41.32
C VAL A 7 -12.89 -9.46 40.59
N THR A 8 -11.61 -9.17 40.83
CA THR A 8 -10.84 -8.23 40.01
C THR A 8 -10.54 -8.94 38.70
N GLU A 9 -11.39 -8.74 37.70
CA GLU A 9 -11.13 -9.15 36.32
C GLU A 9 -9.89 -8.38 35.86
N LYS A 10 -8.76 -9.10 35.76
CA LYS A 10 -7.57 -8.59 35.09
C LYS A 10 -7.96 -8.47 33.63
N GLU A 11 -7.90 -7.26 33.09
CA GLU A 11 -7.99 -7.02 31.66
C GLU A 11 -6.85 -7.78 30.99
N GLU A 12 -7.15 -8.97 30.47
CA GLU A 12 -6.21 -9.76 29.68
C GLU A 12 -6.01 -9.01 28.36
N GLU A 13 -4.99 -8.16 28.33
CA GLU A 13 -4.47 -7.52 27.14
C GLU A 13 -4.30 -8.59 26.05
N TYR A 14 -5.03 -8.45 24.95
CA TYR A 14 -5.04 -9.41 23.85
C TYR A 14 -3.70 -9.35 23.10
N VAL A 15 -2.68 -10.02 23.65
CA VAL A 15 -1.38 -10.17 23.01
C VAL A 15 -1.53 -11.22 21.91
N SER A 16 -1.27 -10.83 20.66
CA SER A 16 -1.36 -11.74 19.51
C SER A 16 -0.46 -12.97 19.72
N GLU A 17 -0.90 -14.14 19.27
CA GLU A 17 -0.07 -15.37 19.32
C GLU A 17 1.23 -15.25 18.52
N TRP A 18 1.30 -14.30 17.58
CA TRP A 18 2.49 -13.96 16.81
C TRP A 18 3.53 -13.21 17.65
N ASP A 19 3.10 -12.29 18.53
CA ASP A 19 4.00 -11.57 19.44
C ASP A 19 4.63 -12.50 20.48
N ARG A 20 3.91 -13.56 20.88
CA ARG A 20 4.43 -14.59 21.79
C ARG A 20 5.48 -15.50 21.16
N ARG A 21 5.52 -15.58 19.83
CA ARG A 21 6.40 -16.49 19.06
C ARG A 21 7.53 -15.76 18.34
N ARG A 22 7.82 -14.51 18.69
CA ARG A 22 8.94 -13.76 18.10
C ARG A 22 10.23 -14.56 18.21
N TYR A 23 10.97 -14.62 17.09
CA TYR A 23 12.23 -15.34 17.05
C TYR A 23 13.27 -14.59 17.89
N VAL A 24 13.78 -15.26 18.92
CA VAL A 24 14.90 -14.80 19.75
C VAL A 24 16.04 -15.78 19.53
N PRO A 25 17.14 -15.39 18.88
CA PRO A 25 18.24 -16.30 18.60
C PRO A 25 18.82 -16.83 19.91
N LYS A 26 18.88 -18.16 20.03
CA LYS A 26 19.52 -18.84 21.17
C LYS A 26 21.01 -19.04 20.88
N ALA A 27 21.81 -19.30 21.91
CA ALA A 27 23.24 -19.54 21.75
C ALA A 27 23.51 -20.68 20.75
N GLY A 28 24.12 -20.37 19.60
CA GLY A 28 24.44 -21.32 18.53
C GLY A 28 23.47 -21.35 17.34
N GLU A 29 22.38 -20.56 17.37
CA GLU A 29 21.47 -20.39 16.24
C GLU A 29 21.86 -19.18 15.37
N PRO A 30 21.49 -19.16 14.07
CA PRO A 30 21.78 -18.02 13.20
C PRO A 30 21.04 -16.76 13.66
N GLU A 31 21.75 -15.65 13.74
CA GLU A 31 21.14 -14.35 13.95
C GLU A 31 20.18 -14.00 12.81
N LEU A 32 19.18 -13.16 13.12
CA LEU A 32 18.30 -12.64 12.08
C LEU A 32 19.14 -11.90 11.03
N PRO A 33 18.85 -12.10 9.72
CA PRO A 33 19.49 -11.32 8.68
C PRO A 33 19.34 -9.82 9.00
N PRO A 34 20.36 -8.99 8.69
CA PRO A 34 20.32 -7.56 9.01
C PRO A 34 19.11 -6.84 8.37
N GLN A 35 18.56 -7.37 7.28
CA GLN A 35 17.34 -6.84 6.66
C GLN A 35 16.07 -7.08 7.48
N LEU A 36 16.06 -8.07 8.37
CA LEU A 36 14.89 -8.46 9.18
C LEU A 36 15.00 -8.06 10.66
N SER A 37 16.20 -7.68 11.12
CA SER A 37 16.41 -7.24 12.49
C SER A 37 15.58 -6.00 12.85
N GLU A 38 15.32 -5.10 11.89
CA GLU A 38 14.51 -3.89 12.11
C GLU A 38 13.04 -4.19 12.45
N PHE A 39 12.51 -5.31 11.94
CA PHE A 39 11.12 -5.73 12.19
C PHE A 39 10.98 -6.57 13.46
N SER A 40 12.08 -7.06 14.04
CA SER A 40 12.06 -7.96 15.21
C SER A 40 11.44 -7.33 16.46
N ASN A 41 11.54 -6.01 16.59
CA ASN A 41 11.01 -5.27 17.74
C ASN A 41 9.58 -4.75 17.51
N LYS A 42 9.07 -4.78 16.27
CA LYS A 42 7.75 -4.25 15.92
C LYS A 42 6.65 -5.27 16.21
N THR A 43 5.48 -4.77 16.61
CA THR A 43 4.26 -5.57 16.73
C THR A 43 3.73 -5.94 15.36
N THR A 44 2.86 -6.96 15.32
CA THR A 44 2.21 -7.38 14.07
C THR A 44 1.45 -6.21 13.43
N ASP A 45 0.78 -5.40 14.24
CA ASP A 45 -0.02 -4.28 13.76
C ASP A 45 0.86 -3.17 13.16
N GLU A 46 1.99 -2.85 13.79
CA GLU A 46 2.97 -1.88 13.27
C GLU A 46 3.55 -2.32 11.92
N VAL A 47 3.90 -3.61 11.78
CA VAL A 47 4.42 -4.14 10.50
C VAL A 47 3.35 -4.07 9.41
N ILE A 48 2.09 -4.37 9.74
CA ILE A 48 0.97 -4.27 8.80
C ILE A 48 0.74 -2.82 8.39
N GLU A 49 0.87 -1.87 9.30
CA GLU A 49 0.74 -0.44 9.00
C GLU A 49 1.83 0.00 8.01
N GLU A 50 3.09 -0.32 8.28
CA GLU A 50 4.21 0.00 7.38
C GLU A 50 4.05 -0.67 6.01
N LEU A 51 3.62 -1.93 5.99
CA LEU A 51 3.39 -2.65 4.75
C LEU A 51 2.28 -2.01 3.92
N ASN A 52 1.20 -1.54 4.55
CA ASN A 52 0.13 -0.82 3.86
C ASN A 52 0.59 0.51 3.25
N ARG A 53 1.70 1.11 3.71
CA ARG A 53 2.31 2.29 3.06
C ARG A 53 2.98 1.96 1.74
N LEU A 54 3.41 0.72 1.55
CA LEU A 54 4.05 0.30 0.31
C LEU A 54 2.98 0.07 -0.76
N PRO A 55 3.08 0.71 -1.94
CA PRO A 55 2.03 0.63 -2.97
C PRO A 55 1.69 -0.80 -3.41
N PHE A 56 2.66 -1.72 -3.38
CA PHE A 56 2.45 -3.11 -3.76
C PHE A 56 1.60 -3.92 -2.77
N PHE A 57 1.50 -3.46 -1.52
CA PHE A 57 0.80 -4.16 -0.44
C PHE A 57 -0.32 -3.31 0.18
N MET A 58 -0.51 -2.09 -0.31
CA MET A 58 -1.54 -1.16 0.11
C MET A 58 -2.94 -1.73 -0.13
N THR A 59 -3.75 -1.80 0.93
CA THR A 59 -5.13 -2.32 0.86
C THR A 59 -6.17 -1.23 0.56
N LYS A 60 -5.85 0.03 0.85
CA LYS A 60 -6.67 1.21 0.58
C LYS A 60 -5.77 2.31 0.06
N LEU A 61 -6.22 3.05 -0.94
CA LEU A 61 -5.44 4.15 -1.49
C LEU A 61 -5.20 5.21 -0.40
N ASP A 62 -3.96 5.31 0.05
CA ASP A 62 -3.48 6.33 0.96
C ASP A 62 -2.35 7.08 0.25
N GLU A 63 -2.63 8.34 -0.11
CA GLU A 63 -1.65 9.20 -0.78
C GLU A 63 -0.62 9.77 0.20
N THR A 64 -0.75 9.43 1.50
CA THR A 64 0.15 9.89 2.54
C THR A 64 1.20 8.86 2.96
N ASP A 65 2.35 9.34 3.43
CA ASP A 65 3.41 8.54 4.06
C ASP A 65 3.03 8.01 5.45
N GLY A 66 1.89 8.45 5.99
CA GLY A 66 1.34 8.07 7.28
C GLY A 66 1.40 9.13 8.36
N ASP A 67 2.13 10.21 8.14
CA ASP A 67 2.14 11.39 9.01
C ASP A 67 1.50 12.61 8.30
N GLY A 68 0.82 12.37 7.18
CA GLY A 68 0.19 13.41 6.35
C GLY A 68 1.12 14.05 5.31
N GLY A 69 2.36 13.56 5.16
CA GLY A 69 3.25 13.88 4.03
C GLY A 69 2.91 13.05 2.80
N GLU A 70 3.50 13.35 1.63
CA GLU A 70 3.22 12.60 0.39
C GLU A 70 3.88 11.22 0.37
N ASN A 71 3.16 10.20 -0.11
CA ASN A 71 3.72 8.87 -0.33
C ASN A 71 4.61 8.85 -1.58
N VAL A 72 5.91 9.12 -1.41
CA VAL A 72 6.90 9.19 -2.50
C VAL A 72 6.92 7.93 -3.37
N ASN A 73 6.75 6.74 -2.78
CA ASN A 73 6.76 5.49 -3.54
C ASN A 73 5.56 5.38 -4.47
N LEU A 74 4.40 5.84 -4.01
CA LEU A 74 3.17 5.90 -4.78
C LEU A 74 3.28 6.91 -5.92
N GLU A 75 3.85 8.08 -5.67
CA GLU A 75 4.09 9.10 -6.69
C GLU A 75 5.12 8.68 -7.74
N ALA A 76 6.17 7.97 -7.33
CA ALA A 76 7.13 7.40 -8.26
C ALA A 76 6.45 6.40 -9.22
N LEU A 77 5.60 5.50 -8.71
CA LEU A 77 4.85 4.57 -9.55
C LEU A 77 3.83 5.27 -10.46
N LYS A 78 3.15 6.33 -9.97
CA LYS A 78 2.29 7.17 -10.83
C LYS A 78 3.11 7.78 -11.97
N SER A 79 4.29 8.29 -11.68
CA SER A 79 5.19 8.91 -12.66
C SER A 79 5.64 7.91 -13.73
N LEU A 80 5.95 6.66 -13.35
CA LEU A 80 6.28 5.59 -14.31
C LEU A 80 5.15 5.33 -15.33
N ALA A 81 3.90 5.56 -14.97
CA ALA A 81 2.77 5.40 -15.90
C ALA A 81 2.73 6.48 -17.00
N TYR A 82 3.42 7.60 -16.79
CA TYR A 82 3.56 8.72 -17.73
C TYR A 82 5.00 8.88 -18.24
N GLU A 83 5.82 7.83 -18.11
CA GLU A 83 7.16 7.83 -18.69
C GLU A 83 7.08 7.46 -20.19
N GLY A 84 7.70 8.28 -21.04
CA GLY A 84 7.79 8.06 -22.48
C GLY A 84 7.25 9.22 -23.31
N ASP A 85 7.14 9.01 -24.62
CA ASP A 85 6.53 9.99 -25.52
C ASP A 85 5.01 10.08 -25.29
N PRO A 86 4.40 11.27 -25.33
CA PRO A 86 2.95 11.43 -25.12
C PRO A 86 2.08 10.54 -26.02
N ASP A 87 2.48 10.30 -27.26
CA ASP A 87 1.78 9.40 -28.18
C ASP A 87 1.82 7.94 -27.70
N GLU A 88 2.94 7.51 -27.12
CA GLU A 88 3.11 6.18 -26.55
C GLU A 88 2.28 6.03 -25.27
N ILE A 89 2.31 7.04 -24.40
CA ILE A 89 1.54 7.09 -23.16
C ILE A 89 0.03 7.03 -23.46
N ALA A 90 -0.45 7.86 -24.40
CA ALA A 90 -1.86 7.85 -24.82
C ALA A 90 -2.27 6.51 -25.45
N SER A 91 -1.38 5.91 -26.25
CA SER A 91 -1.62 4.58 -26.83
C SER A 91 -1.69 3.50 -25.75
N ASN A 92 -0.84 3.58 -24.72
CA ASN A 92 -0.83 2.67 -23.57
C ASN A 92 -2.16 2.77 -22.80
N PHE A 93 -2.60 3.98 -22.44
CA PHE A 93 -3.88 4.20 -21.76
C PHE A 93 -5.08 3.71 -22.59
N LYS A 94 -5.07 3.93 -23.91
CA LYS A 94 -6.09 3.35 -24.82
C LYS A 94 -6.10 1.83 -24.75
N ASN A 95 -4.94 1.18 -24.76
CA ASN A 95 -4.84 -0.28 -24.68
C ASN A 95 -5.34 -0.81 -23.33
N GLN A 96 -5.02 -0.14 -22.22
CA GLN A 96 -5.56 -0.45 -20.90
C GLN A 96 -7.09 -0.30 -20.85
N GLY A 97 -7.63 0.80 -21.39
CA GLY A 97 -9.08 1.01 -21.52
C GLY A 97 -9.77 -0.07 -22.34
N ASN A 98 -9.17 -0.46 -23.47
CA ASN A 98 -9.68 -1.56 -24.32
C ASN A 98 -9.71 -2.90 -23.57
N ASN A 99 -8.70 -3.18 -22.75
CA ASN A 99 -8.68 -4.37 -21.91
C ASN A 99 -9.78 -4.33 -20.85
N CYS A 100 -9.93 -3.21 -20.13
CA CYS A 100 -11.02 -3.04 -19.16
C CYS A 100 -12.41 -3.21 -19.82
N TYR A 101 -12.60 -2.66 -21.02
CA TYR A 101 -13.83 -2.82 -21.78
C TYR A 101 -14.13 -4.29 -22.11
N LYS A 102 -13.12 -5.05 -22.56
CA LYS A 102 -13.25 -6.50 -22.81
C LYS A 102 -13.67 -7.28 -21.56
N PHE A 103 -13.17 -6.88 -20.39
CA PHE A 103 -13.55 -7.46 -19.09
C PHE A 103 -14.83 -6.87 -18.49
N LYS A 104 -15.59 -6.06 -19.26
CA LYS A 104 -16.83 -5.38 -18.83
C LYS A 104 -16.64 -4.43 -17.63
N LYS A 105 -15.40 -4.01 -17.36
CA LYS A 105 -15.06 -3.00 -16.36
C LYS A 105 -15.23 -1.60 -16.96
N TYR A 106 -16.47 -1.23 -17.27
CA TYR A 106 -16.75 -0.02 -18.05
C TYR A 106 -16.36 1.28 -17.32
N LYS A 107 -16.51 1.33 -15.99
CA LYS A 107 -16.11 2.50 -15.19
C LYS A 107 -14.59 2.74 -15.31
N ASP A 108 -13.81 1.68 -15.16
CA ASP A 108 -12.34 1.75 -15.28
C ASP A 108 -11.92 2.07 -16.72
N ALA A 109 -12.62 1.50 -17.71
CA ALA A 109 -12.35 1.80 -19.11
C ALA A 109 -12.53 3.30 -19.42
N ILE A 110 -13.60 3.92 -18.91
CA ILE A 110 -13.83 5.37 -19.06
C ILE A 110 -12.66 6.16 -18.46
N ILE A 111 -12.19 5.81 -17.25
CA ILE A 111 -11.07 6.49 -16.60
C ILE A 111 -9.81 6.42 -17.48
N PHE A 112 -9.47 5.24 -17.99
CA PHE A 112 -8.28 5.08 -18.84
C PHE A 112 -8.41 5.81 -20.18
N TYR A 113 -9.57 5.81 -20.81
CA TYR A 113 -9.78 6.58 -22.04
C TYR A 113 -9.69 8.08 -21.80
N THR A 114 -10.27 8.59 -20.71
CA THR A 114 -10.16 10.01 -20.34
C THR A 114 -8.71 10.41 -20.14
N LYS A 115 -7.91 9.63 -19.39
CA LYS A 115 -6.48 9.89 -19.22
C LYS A 115 -5.72 9.91 -20.54
N GLY A 116 -6.01 8.96 -21.44
CA GLY A 116 -5.39 8.94 -22.77
C GLY A 116 -5.76 10.15 -23.63
N LEU A 117 -6.97 10.69 -23.47
CA LEU A 117 -7.39 11.93 -24.13
C LEU A 117 -6.67 13.15 -23.54
N GLU A 118 -6.56 13.25 -22.21
CA GLU A 118 -5.87 14.34 -21.52
C GLU A 118 -4.41 14.49 -22.00
N VAL A 119 -3.67 13.38 -22.08
CA VAL A 119 -2.29 13.36 -22.59
C VAL A 119 -2.21 13.81 -24.04
N ASN A 120 -3.17 13.42 -24.89
CA ASN A 120 -3.22 13.87 -26.27
C ASN A 120 -3.60 15.35 -26.41
N PHE A 121 -4.44 15.88 -25.52
CA PHE A 121 -4.83 17.30 -25.55
C PHE A 121 -3.68 18.21 -25.12
N GLU A 122 -2.82 17.78 -24.20
CA GLU A 122 -1.63 18.52 -23.79
C GLU A 122 -0.62 18.71 -24.94
N LYS A 123 -0.63 17.81 -25.93
CA LYS A 123 0.15 17.92 -27.17
C LYS A 123 -0.31 19.07 -28.08
N LEU A 124 -1.56 19.51 -27.98
CA LEU A 124 -2.06 20.60 -28.81
C LEU A 124 -1.65 21.94 -28.17
N PRO A 125 -0.88 22.81 -28.86
CA PRO A 125 -0.55 24.12 -28.32
C PRO A 125 -1.85 24.86 -27.99
N SER A 126 -1.93 25.34 -26.75
CA SER A 126 -3.06 26.13 -26.27
C SER A 126 -3.30 27.28 -27.24
N VAL A 127 -4.39 27.20 -28.01
CA VAL A 127 -4.78 28.25 -28.96
C VAL A 127 -5.25 29.44 -28.12
N HIS A 128 -4.32 30.36 -27.83
CA HIS A 128 -4.61 31.71 -27.37
C HIS A 128 -4.66 32.65 -28.58
#